data_AF-A0ABC9R2I2-F1
#
_entry.id   AF-A0ABC9R2I2-F1
#
_cell.length_a   1.000
_cell.length_b   1.000
_cell.length_c   1.000
_cell.angle_alpha   90.00
_cell.angle_beta   90.00
_cell.angle_gamma   90.00
#
_symmetry.space_group_name_H-M   'P 1'
#
loop_
_entity.id
_entity.type
_entity.pdbx_description
1 polymer ?
#
loop_
_entity_poly.entity_id
_entity_poly.type
_entity_poly.pdbx_seq_one_letter_code
_entity_poly.pdbx_strand_id
1 'polypeptide(L)'
;MKVLVSTGSSIFLQFLFLYIFISGILLEVNPWYAVVLYTSIAMLSLFLAIYSIISSIRKSSTAIFLTILVGVETSLFAILIIGFTVFAYFLPEAGIPPVISL
;
A
#
# COMPACT_ATOMS: atom_id res chain seq x y z
N MET A 1 19.00 11.85 -4.77
CA MET A 1 17.77 12.54 -4.30
C MET A 1 16.48 11.88 -4.80
N LYS A 2 16.20 11.81 -6.12
CA LYS A 2 14.90 11.28 -6.63
C LYS A 2 14.52 9.87 -6.14
N VAL A 3 15.48 8.93 -6.09
CA VAL A 3 15.25 7.56 -5.60
C VAL A 3 14.91 7.53 -4.12
N LEU A 4 15.67 8.27 -3.31
CA LEU A 4 15.43 8.40 -1.86
C LEU A 4 14.05 9.00 -1.57
N VAL A 5 13.64 10.03 -2.32
CA VAL A 5 12.30 10.62 -2.20
C VAL A 5 11.24 9.59 -2.55
N SER A 6 11.40 8.85 -3.64
CA SER A 6 10.45 7.79 -4.04
C SER A 6 10.31 6.70 -2.99
N THR A 7 11.43 6.20 -2.47
CA THR A 7 11.43 5.18 -1.40
C THR A 7 10.79 5.72 -0.13
N GLY A 8 11.16 6.93 0.30
CA GLY A 8 10.59 7.58 1.48
C GLY A 8 9.08 7.80 1.34
N SER A 9 8.62 8.25 0.17
CA SER A 9 7.19 8.41 -0.12
C SER A 9 6.43 7.08 -0.12
N SER A 10 7.03 6.01 -0.67
CA SER A 10 6.42 4.68 -0.65
C SER A 10 6.23 4.17 0.78
N ILE A 11 7.25 4.31 1.64
CA ILE A 11 7.18 3.96 3.07
C ILE A 11 6.13 4.81 3.80
N PHE A 12 6.14 6.13 3.56
CA PHE A 12 5.20 7.04 4.19
C PHE A 12 3.74 6.67 3.88
N LEU A 13 3.44 6.31 2.63
CA LEU A 13 2.10 5.87 2.23
C LEU A 13 1.65 4.62 2.99
N GLN A 14 2.56 3.71 3.32
CA GLN A 14 2.23 2.50 4.10
C GLN A 14 1.90 2.83 5.56
N PHE A 15 2.68 3.71 6.18
CA PHE A 15 2.37 4.21 7.51
C PHE A 15 1.07 5.02 7.55
N LEU A 16 0.81 5.81 6.50
CA LEU A 16 -0.45 6.53 6.36
C LEU A 16 -1.62 5.55 6.27
N PHE A 17 -1.50 4.49 5.46
CA PHE A 17 -2.51 3.42 5.42
C PHE A 17 -2.73 2.82 6.80
N LEU A 18 -1.66 2.39 7.50
CA LEU A 18 -1.76 1.78 8.83
C LEU A 18 -2.44 2.71 9.83
N TYR A 19 -2.08 3.99 9.83
CA TYR A 19 -2.69 5.00 10.69
C TYR A 19 -4.20 5.11 10.44
N ILE A 20 -4.61 5.26 9.17
CA ILE A 20 -6.02 5.39 8.82
C ILE A 20 -6.78 4.11 9.14
N PHE A 21 -6.19 2.95 8.81
CA PHE A 21 -6.79 1.64 9.04
C PHE A 21 -7.03 1.37 10.53
N ILE A 22 -6.01 1.55 11.38
CA ILE A 22 -6.11 1.32 12.83
C ILE A 22 -7.09 2.31 13.48
N SER A 23 -7.16 3.55 12.97
CA SER A 23 -8.09 4.54 13.51
C SER A 23 -9.56 4.18 13.30
N GLY A 24 -9.89 3.33 12.33
CA GLY A 24 -11.26 2.90 12.02
C GLY A 24 -12.19 4.00 11.48
N ILE A 25 -11.75 5.27 11.45
CA ILE A 25 -12.58 6.44 11.14
C ILE A 25 -13.29 6.31 9.79
N LEU A 26 -12.61 5.78 8.76
CA LEU A 26 -13.21 5.66 7.43
C LEU A 26 -14.30 4.59 7.34
N LEU A 27 -14.21 3.53 8.17
CA LEU A 27 -15.21 2.48 8.23
C LEU A 27 -16.54 2.99 8.80
N GLU A 28 -16.46 3.86 9.82
CA GLU A 28 -17.65 4.47 10.44
C GLU A 28 -18.35 5.48 9.53
N VAL A 29 -17.58 6.17 8.67
CA VAL A 29 -18.14 7.16 7.74
C VAL A 29 -18.75 6.48 6.51
N ASN A 30 -17.97 5.68 5.78
CA ASN A 30 -18.45 4.92 4.62
C ASN A 30 -17.42 3.85 4.20
N PRO A 31 -17.79 2.57 4.24
CA PRO A 31 -16.93 1.47 3.80
C PRO A 31 -16.44 1.59 2.34
N TRP A 32 -17.25 2.15 1.43
CA TRP A 32 -16.82 2.37 0.04
C TRP A 32 -15.68 3.38 -0.06
N TYR A 33 -15.70 4.45 0.73
CA TYR A 33 -14.60 5.40 0.75
C TYR A 33 -13.33 4.79 1.33
N ALA A 34 -13.45 3.92 2.33
CA ALA A 34 -12.33 3.14 2.86
C ALA A 34 -11.66 2.32 1.75
N VAL A 35 -12.44 1.53 0.99
CA VAL A 35 -11.93 0.70 -0.11
C VAL A 35 -11.20 1.53 -1.17
N VAL A 36 -11.83 2.60 -1.66
CA VAL A 36 -11.25 3.44 -2.70
C VAL A 36 -9.93 4.06 -2.20
N LEU A 37 -9.91 4.57 -0.97
CA LEU A 37 -8.75 5.25 -0.42
C LEU A 37 -7.60 4.29 -0.13
N TYR A 38 -7.86 3.12 0.48
CA TYR A 38 -6.85 2.11 0.76
C TYR A 38 -6.24 1.54 -0.51
N THR A 39 -7.07 1.24 -1.50
CA THR A 39 -6.61 0.75 -2.81
C THR A 39 -5.77 1.81 -3.52
N SER A 40 -6.17 3.08 -3.46
CA SER A 40 -5.43 4.19 -4.07
C SER A 40 -4.06 4.39 -3.42
N ILE A 41 -3.99 4.36 -2.08
CA ILE A 41 -2.73 4.47 -1.34
C ILE A 41 -1.80 3.31 -1.68
N ALA A 42 -2.32 2.08 -1.69
CA ALA A 42 -1.54 0.89 -1.99
C ALA A 42 -0.99 0.93 -3.43
N MET A 43 -1.81 1.31 -4.41
CA MET A 43 -1.39 1.46 -5.80
C MET A 43 -0.29 2.52 -5.95
N LEU A 44 -0.45 3.70 -5.35
CA LEU A 44 0.58 4.75 -5.39
C LEU A 44 1.87 4.29 -4.71
N SER A 45 1.78 3.60 -3.57
CA SER A 45 2.94 3.04 -2.86
C SER A 45 3.68 2.02 -3.73
N LEU A 46 2.95 1.15 -4.43
CA LEU A 46 3.49 0.14 -5.36
C LEU A 46 4.21 0.80 -6.54
N PHE A 47 3.59 1.80 -7.18
CA PHE A 47 4.21 2.52 -8.29
C PHE A 47 5.52 3.20 -7.88
N LEU A 48 5.55 3.83 -6.70
CA LEU A 48 6.75 4.48 -6.17
C LEU A 48 7.84 3.48 -5.78
N ALA A 49 7.48 2.31 -5.25
CA ALA A 49 8.42 1.24 -4.92
C ALA A 49 9.08 0.68 -6.19
N ILE A 50 8.27 0.33 -7.21
CA ILE A 50 8.76 -0.20 -8.49
C ILE A 50 9.64 0.84 -9.20
N TYR A 51 9.21 2.11 -9.25
CA TYR A 51 10.00 3.19 -9.83
C TYR A 51 11.36 3.33 -9.14
N SER A 52 11.38 3.25 -7.81
CA SER A 52 12.60 3.32 -7.02
C SER A 52 13.58 2.19 -7.36
N ILE A 53 13.09 0.95 -7.41
CA ILE A 53 13.90 -0.23 -7.79
C ILE A 53 14.52 -0.04 -9.18
N ILE A 54 13.70 0.26 -10.19
CA ILE A 54 14.16 0.42 -11.58
C ILE A 54 15.19 1.56 -11.68
N SER A 55 14.92 2.69 -11.04
CA SER A 55 15.82 3.85 -11.06
C SER A 55 17.14 3.57 -10.36
N SER A 56 17.12 2.79 -9.28
CA SER A 56 18.31 2.41 -8.51
C SER A 56 19.22 1.47 -9.30
N ILE A 57 18.66 0.45 -9.96
CA ILE A 57 19.37 -0.47 -10.84
C ILE A 57 20.04 0.31 -11.99
N ARG A 58 19.27 1.18 -12.67
CA ARG A 58 19.77 1.93 -13.83
C ARG A 58 20.91 2.90 -13.49
N LYS A 59 20.95 3.42 -12.27
CA LYS A 59 21.93 4.44 -11.85
C LYS A 59 23.16 3.87 -11.15
N SER A 60 23.26 2.55 -10.99
CA SER A 60 24.35 1.89 -10.26
C SER A 60 24.63 2.57 -8.91
N SER A 61 23.57 2.90 -8.16
CA SER A 61 23.70 3.65 -6.91
C SER A 61 24.44 2.85 -5.83
N THR A 62 25.28 3.51 -5.03
CA THR A 62 25.93 2.93 -3.85
C THR A 62 24.93 2.34 -2.84
N ALA A 63 23.66 2.74 -2.87
CA ALA A 63 22.60 2.22 -2.01
C ALA A 63 21.65 1.22 -2.72
N ILE A 64 22.07 0.60 -3.83
CA ILE A 64 21.24 -0.34 -4.60
C ILE A 64 20.63 -1.41 -3.71
N PHE A 65 21.45 -2.09 -2.89
CA PHE A 65 20.99 -3.23 -2.11
C PHE A 65 19.85 -2.85 -1.15
N LEU A 66 20.04 -1.77 -0.39
CA LEU A 66 19.03 -1.26 0.54
C LEU A 66 17.76 -0.81 -0.20
N THR A 67 17.92 -0.13 -1.34
CA THR A 67 16.77 0.37 -2.11
C THR A 67 15.94 -0.76 -2.69
N ILE A 68 16.60 -1.82 -3.19
CA ILE A 68 15.91 -3.00 -3.71
C ILE A 68 15.20 -3.73 -2.57
N LEU A 69 15.88 -3.98 -1.45
CA LEU A 69 15.29 -4.66 -0.30
C LEU A 69 14.02 -3.95 0.18
N VAL A 70 14.13 -2.64 0.44
CA VAL A 70 13.00 -1.81 0.87
C VAL A 70 11.92 -1.73 -0.21
N GLY A 71 12.30 -1.64 -1.48
CA GLY A 71 11.36 -1.64 -2.59
C GLY A 71 10.56 -2.93 -2.70
N VAL A 72 11.20 -4.09 -2.47
CA VAL A 72 10.53 -5.39 -2.49
C VAL A 72 9.58 -5.52 -1.30
N GLU A 73 10.04 -5.16 -0.09
CA GLU A 73 9.22 -5.18 1.13
C GLU A 73 7.98 -4.29 0.97
N THR A 74 8.18 -3.06 0.53
CA THR A 74 7.07 -2.12 0.31
C THR A 74 6.12 -2.61 -0.77
N SER A 75 6.61 -3.22 -1.85
CA SER A 75 5.75 -3.78 -2.89
C SER A 75 4.90 -4.96 -2.38
N LEU A 76 5.49 -5.86 -1.58
CA LEU A 76 4.77 -6.97 -0.96
C LEU A 76 3.70 -6.47 -0.01
N PHE A 77 4.02 -5.47 0.80
CA PHE A 77 3.06 -4.86 1.73
C PHE A 77 1.89 -4.19 0.98
N ALA A 78 2.16 -3.50 -0.13
CA ALA A 78 1.11 -2.92 -0.96
C ALA A 78 0.17 -3.99 -1.55
N ILE A 79 0.71 -5.11 -2.03
CA ILE A 79 -0.10 -6.24 -2.52
C ILE A 79 -0.96 -6.82 -1.39
N LEU A 80 -0.41 -6.96 -0.18
CA LEU A 80 -1.16 -7.40 0.99
C LEU A 80 -2.29 -6.44 1.34
N ILE A 81 -2.07 -5.12 1.29
CA ILE A 81 -3.11 -4.12 1.52
C ILE A 81 -4.26 -4.28 0.53
N ILE A 82 -3.94 -4.44 -0.77
CA ILE A 82 -4.96 -4.61 -1.81
C ILE A 82 -5.75 -5.90 -1.56
N GLY A 83 -5.06 -7.02 -1.34
CA GLY A 83 -5.69 -8.30 -1.04
C GLY A 83 -6.59 -8.21 0.19
N PHE A 84 -6.05 -7.71 1.30
CA PHE A 84 -6.78 -7.50 2.54
C PHE A 84 -8.02 -6.62 2.36
N THR A 85 -7.91 -5.52 1.59
CA THR A 85 -9.04 -4.64 1.30
C THR A 85 -10.14 -5.36 0.51
N VAL A 86 -9.77 -6.24 -0.44
CA VAL A 86 -10.78 -7.04 -1.16
C VAL A 86 -11.44 -8.05 -0.22
N PHE A 87 -10.64 -8.77 0.57
CA PHE A 87 -11.12 -9.79 1.50
C PHE A 87 -12.04 -9.19 2.58
N ALA A 88 -11.58 -8.17 3.30
CA ALA A 88 -12.29 -7.64 4.45
C ALA A 88 -13.62 -6.95 4.11
N TYR A 89 -13.76 -6.39 2.89
CA TYR A 89 -14.92 -5.58 2.54
C TYR A 89 -15.93 -6.27 1.64
N PHE A 90 -15.50 -7.19 0.78
CA PHE A 90 -16.38 -7.81 -0.23
C PHE A 90 -16.63 -9.30 -0.02
N LEU A 91 -15.80 -10.01 0.75
CA LEU A 91 -16.01 -11.41 1.02
C LEU A 91 -16.78 -11.61 2.33
N PRO A 92 -17.81 -12.48 2.32
CA PRO A 92 -18.48 -12.88 3.55
C PRO A 92 -17.52 -13.70 4.42
N GLU A 93 -17.32 -13.28 5.65
CA GLU A 93 -16.47 -13.98 6.61
C GLU A 93 -17.33 -14.82 7.54
N ALA A 94 -17.09 -16.14 7.59
CA ALA A 94 -17.68 -17.05 8.59
C ALA A 94 -19.21 -16.95 8.78
N GLY A 95 -19.97 -16.70 7.71
CA GLY A 95 -21.42 -16.56 7.75
C GLY A 95 -21.93 -15.13 8.04
N ILE A 96 -21.02 -14.16 8.19
CA ILE A 96 -21.33 -12.73 8.26
C ILE A 96 -21.42 -12.19 6.83
N PRO A 97 -22.48 -11.44 6.48
CA PRO A 97 -22.57 -10.80 5.16
C PRO A 97 -21.43 -9.79 4.96
N PRO A 98 -20.98 -9.58 3.71
CA PRO A 98 -19.91 -8.64 3.43
C PRO A 98 -20.31 -7.22 3.86
N VAL A 99 -19.32 -6.43 4.30
CA VAL A 99 -19.52 -5.03 4.69
C VAL A 99 -20.10 -4.23 3.52
N ILE A 100 -19.70 -4.58 2.29
CA ILE A 100 -20.25 -4.05 1.06
C ILE A 100 -20.96 -5.18 0.31
N SER A 101 -22.28 -5.12 0.25
CA SER A 101 -23.06 -5.96 -0.65
C SER A 101 -22.96 -5.40 -2.08
N LEU A 102 -22.41 -6.20 -2.99
CA LEU A 102 -22.38 -5.93 -4.44
C LEU A 102 -23.77 -6.12 -5.07
#